data_AF-A0A2A5Y2W8-F1
#
_entry.id   AF-A0A2A5Y2W8-F1
#
_cell.length_a   1.000
_cell.length_b   1.000
_cell.length_c   1.000
_cell.angle_alpha   90.00
_cell.angle_beta   90.00
_cell.angle_gamma   90.00
#
_symmetry.space_group_name_H-M   'P 1'
#
loop_
_entity.id
_entity.type
_entity.pdbx_description
1 polymer ?
#
loop_
_entity_poly.entity_id
_entity_poly.type
_entity_poly.pdbx_seq_one_letter_code
_entity_poly.pdbx_strand_id
1 'polypeptide(L)'
;MQREVFFSLNHCNLAFGKKVIFDDASLSIHNNDNIAIVGKNGVGKSTLFNIISQSLPIDSGELWTNPKIKIGYLNQRENFNQEVGILEYLDQFTNNKENDQFIVKRLCEGLKINPFDKLNQLSGGMKRKLNLASVIITNPDLILLDEPTNHLDLESINWLEIFLKEEFRGSFLVISHNRSFLKNITNKVFWIDRTGIKISPKGFSDFENWSQNLIGQEKREIENKKKILTQEMEWLSKGVTARRKRNVRRKSEIFTFKEDFEKQRSEFLKSISKVKISYDEEEQSGTNLLINFHNVKKKFLMENDEKVILKNFNFKLMKGDKIGIIGKNGSGKSTFLNLIKDKNIIDEGNIKIRKNLGISYFDQSGEQFNDNKTIKENMIPGGGDYLFVGDKKCHICGYLKNFLFDPKKINFEVGVLSGGERNRLLLAKILAKPREILILDEPTNDLDIETIDILIEFLNKFNGGVFVVSHDRDFLEKVVNKIIFLDGLGNHRVLNEWPQNLFGSKDEQDVKEKKDKSLNIKKEKEENAEKKINRILKKIEKKELMLNELTLKLKNFNQKFDLNSDDYQSLIKSINTIQNEISSLENEWFEIEEKSLEQIKSEHNET
;
A
#
# COMPACT_ATOMS: atom_id res chain seq x y z
N MET A 1 -16.46 29.57 -15.51
CA MET A 1 -15.18 30.14 -15.02
C MET A 1 -14.08 29.60 -15.90
N GLN A 2 -13.36 30.46 -16.63
CA GLN A 2 -12.20 30.03 -17.42
C GLN A 2 -11.12 29.50 -16.46
N ARG A 3 -10.64 28.28 -16.71
CA ARG A 3 -9.54 27.70 -15.93
C ARG A 3 -8.24 28.40 -16.34
N GLU A 4 -7.72 29.25 -15.47
CA GLU A 4 -6.43 29.91 -15.69
C GLU A 4 -5.32 28.84 -15.81
N VAL A 5 -4.45 28.99 -16.80
CA VAL A 5 -3.32 28.08 -17.01
C VAL A 5 -2.16 28.57 -16.15
N PHE A 6 -1.63 27.71 -15.30
CA PHE A 6 -0.46 27.99 -14.46
C PHE A 6 0.83 27.60 -15.17
N PHE A 7 0.81 26.48 -15.87
CA PHE A 7 1.97 25.92 -16.55
C PHE A 7 1.53 25.17 -17.81
N SER A 8 2.26 25.35 -18.90
CA SER A 8 2.06 24.62 -20.16
C SER A 8 3.41 24.18 -20.69
N LEU A 9 3.49 22.92 -21.09
CA LEU A 9 4.64 22.30 -21.70
C LEU A 9 4.20 21.65 -23.00
N ASN A 10 4.83 22.01 -24.11
CA ASN A 10 4.51 21.48 -25.43
C ASN A 10 5.76 20.85 -26.06
N HIS A 11 5.61 19.63 -26.58
CA HIS A 11 6.64 18.92 -27.35
C HIS A 11 8.02 18.87 -26.66
N CYS A 12 8.03 18.61 -25.35
CA CYS A 12 9.24 18.59 -24.56
C CYS A 12 10.04 17.31 -24.78
N ASN A 13 11.29 17.47 -25.22
CA ASN A 13 12.29 16.40 -25.21
C ASN A 13 13.34 16.67 -24.16
N LEU A 14 13.73 15.63 -23.43
CA LEU A 14 14.79 15.70 -22.44
C LEU A 14 15.58 14.39 -22.41
N ALA A 15 16.90 14.48 -22.53
CA ALA A 15 17.79 13.33 -22.45
C ALA A 15 18.98 13.58 -21.52
N PHE A 16 19.25 12.62 -20.62
CA PHE A 16 20.50 12.60 -19.84
C PHE A 16 21.47 11.60 -20.47
N GLY A 17 22.44 12.12 -21.22
CA GLY A 17 23.42 11.31 -21.94
C GLY A 17 22.74 10.38 -22.95
N LYS A 18 22.82 9.07 -22.74
CA LYS A 18 22.17 8.05 -23.62
C LYS A 18 20.74 7.72 -23.20
N LYS A 19 20.24 8.23 -22.08
CA LYS A 19 18.92 7.91 -21.54
C LYS A 19 17.96 9.06 -21.84
N VAL A 20 17.03 8.83 -22.77
CA VAL A 20 15.90 9.73 -23.01
C VAL A 20 14.93 9.60 -21.83
N ILE A 21 14.57 10.73 -21.21
CA ILE A 21 13.58 10.79 -20.13
C ILE A 21 12.22 11.17 -20.69
N PHE A 22 12.17 12.22 -21.51
CA PHE A 22 10.95 12.67 -22.16
C PHE A 22 11.14 12.70 -23.67
N ASP A 23 10.17 12.17 -24.40
CA ASP A 23 10.08 12.17 -25.85
C ASP A 23 8.68 12.65 -26.23
N ASP A 24 8.61 13.86 -26.78
CA ASP A 24 7.42 14.58 -27.20
C ASP A 24 6.36 14.79 -26.10
N ALA A 25 6.80 15.09 -24.87
CA ALA A 25 5.90 15.24 -23.74
C ALA A 25 5.15 16.58 -23.77
N SER A 26 3.82 16.53 -23.71
CA SER A 26 2.96 17.72 -23.63
C SER A 26 1.99 17.64 -22.45
N LEU A 27 1.89 18.71 -21.67
CA LEU A 27 0.97 18.79 -20.53
C LEU A 27 0.58 20.23 -20.21
N SER A 28 -0.57 20.37 -19.55
CA SER A 28 -1.04 21.65 -19.01
C SER A 28 -1.55 21.47 -17.57
N ILE A 29 -1.20 22.44 -16.73
CA ILE A 29 -1.62 22.54 -15.35
C ILE A 29 -2.49 23.79 -15.23
N HIS A 30 -3.69 23.60 -14.72
CA HIS A 30 -4.66 24.68 -14.53
C HIS A 30 -4.88 24.96 -13.06
N ASN A 31 -5.49 26.11 -12.76
CA ASN A 31 -5.97 26.40 -11.42
C ASN A 31 -7.02 25.34 -10.96
N ASN A 32 -7.00 24.99 -9.67
CA ASN A 32 -7.72 23.90 -9.01
C ASN A 32 -7.41 22.47 -9.53
N ASP A 33 -6.31 22.26 -10.26
CA ASP A 33 -5.89 20.90 -10.60
C ASP A 33 -5.11 20.27 -9.42
N ASN A 34 -5.58 19.09 -8.99
CA ASN A 34 -5.00 18.28 -7.92
C ASN A 34 -4.41 17.02 -8.57
N ILE A 35 -3.15 17.09 -8.94
CA ILE A 35 -2.56 16.12 -9.87
C ILE A 35 -1.68 15.11 -9.11
N ALA A 36 -1.95 13.83 -9.30
CA ALA A 36 -1.01 12.76 -8.93
C ALA A 36 -0.04 12.51 -10.09
N ILE A 37 1.27 12.47 -9.83
CA ILE A 37 2.24 11.93 -10.78
C ILE A 37 2.56 10.49 -10.39
N VAL A 38 2.34 9.57 -11.33
CA VAL A 38 2.54 8.14 -11.13
C VAL A 38 3.53 7.64 -12.17
N GLY A 39 4.44 6.76 -11.76
CA GLY A 39 5.44 6.16 -12.64
C GLY A 39 6.50 5.41 -11.85
N LYS A 40 7.26 4.56 -12.55
CA LYS A 40 8.37 3.79 -11.93
C LYS A 40 9.51 4.71 -11.50
N ASN A 41 10.39 4.25 -10.63
CA ASN A 41 11.55 5.03 -10.22
C ASN A 41 12.53 5.19 -11.38
N GLY A 42 13.01 6.41 -11.55
CA GLY A 42 13.93 6.77 -12.63
C GLY A 42 13.27 7.00 -14.00
N VAL A 43 11.94 7.09 -14.10
CA VAL A 43 11.25 7.54 -15.33
C VAL A 43 11.21 9.07 -15.49
N GLY A 44 11.69 9.83 -14.50
CA GLY A 44 11.75 11.30 -14.58
C GLY A 44 10.70 12.07 -13.76
N LYS A 45 10.04 11.45 -12.76
CA LYS A 45 9.06 12.11 -11.88
C LYS A 45 9.63 13.38 -11.22
N SER A 46 10.74 13.26 -10.49
CA SER A 46 11.41 14.41 -9.87
C SER A 46 12.04 15.35 -10.92
N THR A 47 12.47 14.82 -12.07
CA THR A 47 12.95 15.63 -13.19
C THR A 47 11.85 16.57 -13.71
N LEU A 48 10.59 16.10 -13.78
CA LEU A 48 9.46 16.94 -14.16
C LEU A 48 9.25 18.09 -13.17
N PHE A 49 9.41 17.85 -11.86
CA PHE A 49 9.37 18.92 -10.86
C PHE A 49 10.49 19.93 -11.03
N ASN A 50 11.69 19.47 -11.38
CA ASN A 50 12.80 20.38 -11.66
C ASN A 50 12.54 21.27 -12.89
N ILE A 51 11.86 20.74 -13.91
CA ILE A 51 11.42 21.53 -15.07
C ILE A 51 10.35 22.56 -14.66
N ILE A 52 9.34 22.15 -13.88
CA ILE A 52 8.25 23.04 -13.44
C ILE A 52 8.77 24.15 -12.51
N SER A 53 9.71 23.82 -11.62
CA SER A 53 10.37 24.78 -10.72
C SER A 53 11.43 25.64 -11.41
N GLN A 54 11.62 25.49 -12.73
CA GLN A 54 12.64 26.20 -13.52
C GLN A 54 14.09 25.96 -13.06
N SER A 55 14.35 24.89 -12.30
CA SER A 55 15.70 24.51 -11.85
C SER A 55 16.46 23.72 -12.91
N LEU A 56 15.77 23.17 -13.91
CA LEU A 56 16.37 22.42 -15.02
C LEU A 56 15.83 22.91 -16.37
N PRO A 57 16.69 23.33 -17.32
CA PRO A 57 16.28 23.69 -18.67
C PRO A 57 15.88 22.45 -19.48
N ILE A 58 15.00 22.64 -20.47
CA ILE A 58 14.60 21.62 -21.44
C ILE A 58 15.53 21.64 -22.66
N ASP A 59 15.75 20.49 -23.30
CA ASP A 59 16.62 20.40 -24.49
C ASP A 59 15.91 20.94 -25.75
N SER A 60 14.63 20.61 -25.91
CA SER A 60 13.77 21.14 -26.97
C SER A 60 12.31 21.16 -26.54
N GLY A 61 11.52 22.06 -27.13
CA GLY A 61 10.09 22.24 -26.85
C GLY A 61 9.78 23.66 -26.41
N GLU A 62 8.52 23.91 -26.04
CA GLU A 62 8.06 25.19 -25.51
C GLU A 62 7.58 25.03 -24.07
N LEU A 63 8.13 25.87 -23.17
CA LEU A 63 7.75 25.94 -21.77
C LEU A 63 7.18 27.32 -21.48
N TRP A 64 5.95 27.36 -21.01
CA TRP A 64 5.27 28.58 -20.60
C TRP A 64 4.80 28.46 -19.16
N THR A 65 5.18 29.43 -18.33
CA THR A 65 4.80 29.52 -16.93
C THR A 65 4.20 30.88 -16.66
N ASN A 66 3.11 30.94 -15.90
CA ASN A 66 2.52 32.21 -15.50
C ASN A 66 3.49 32.97 -14.57
N PRO A 67 3.99 34.17 -14.89
CA PRO A 67 4.98 34.86 -14.07
C PRO A 67 4.41 35.38 -12.73
N LYS A 68 3.08 35.35 -12.54
CA LYS A 68 2.43 35.84 -11.32
C LYS A 68 2.28 34.78 -10.23
N ILE A 69 2.47 33.50 -10.55
CA ILE A 69 2.25 32.42 -9.60
C ILE A 69 3.47 32.21 -8.71
N LYS A 70 3.22 31.94 -7.43
CA LYS A 70 4.25 31.48 -6.49
C LYS A 70 4.29 29.95 -6.48
N ILE A 71 5.46 29.38 -6.74
CA ILE A 71 5.68 27.93 -6.72
C ILE A 71 6.41 27.55 -5.45
N GLY A 72 5.81 26.68 -4.64
CA GLY A 72 6.45 26.05 -3.49
C GLY A 72 6.91 24.64 -3.86
N TYR A 73 8.18 24.30 -3.62
CA TYR A 73 8.73 22.97 -3.95
C TYR A 73 9.28 22.26 -2.72
N LEU A 74 8.68 21.11 -2.39
CA LEU A 74 9.17 20.18 -1.37
C LEU A 74 10.12 19.17 -1.99
N ASN A 75 11.43 19.40 -1.82
CA ASN A 75 12.49 18.50 -2.27
C ASN A 75 12.55 17.19 -1.46
N GLN A 76 13.02 16.09 -2.05
CA GLN A 76 13.18 14.80 -1.34
C GLN A 76 14.24 14.82 -0.24
N ARG A 77 15.30 15.63 -0.39
CA ARG A 77 16.40 15.73 0.59
C ARG A 77 16.77 17.18 0.81
N GLU A 78 16.64 17.65 2.03
CA GLU A 78 17.19 18.94 2.45
C GLU A 78 18.19 18.74 3.58
N ASN A 79 19.36 19.37 3.40
CA ASN A 79 20.40 19.41 4.40
C ASN A 79 20.21 20.68 5.23
N PHE A 80 19.65 20.52 6.42
CA PHE A 80 19.67 21.57 7.44
C PHE A 80 21.09 21.68 7.98
N ASN A 81 21.91 22.54 7.37
CA ASN A 81 23.30 22.78 7.76
C ASN A 81 23.46 23.91 8.80
N GLN A 82 22.39 24.28 9.51
CA GLN A 82 22.37 25.43 10.41
C GLN A 82 22.01 25.02 11.83
N GLU A 83 22.75 25.53 12.83
CA GLU A 83 22.45 25.39 14.26
C GLU A 83 21.36 26.38 14.72
N VAL A 84 20.32 26.55 13.91
CA VAL A 84 19.25 27.52 14.14
C VAL A 84 18.07 26.82 14.82
N GLY A 85 17.29 27.55 15.62
CA GLY A 85 16.04 27.03 16.19
C GLY A 85 14.95 26.85 15.12
N ILE A 86 13.99 25.96 15.34
CA ILE A 86 12.89 25.74 14.38
C ILE A 86 12.10 27.02 14.09
N LEU A 87 11.76 27.80 15.13
CA LEU A 87 11.06 29.08 14.95
C LEU A 87 11.87 30.07 14.12
N GLU A 88 13.15 30.25 14.46
CA GLU A 88 14.05 31.15 13.74
C GLU A 88 14.20 30.75 12.26
N TYR A 89 14.19 29.44 11.97
CA TYR A 89 14.22 28.94 10.60
C TYR A 89 12.92 29.24 9.85
N LEU A 90 11.76 28.99 10.47
CA LEU A 90 10.47 29.26 9.83
C LEU A 90 10.21 30.77 9.65
N ASP A 91 10.68 31.59 10.59
CA ASP A 91 10.57 33.04 10.52
C ASP A 91 11.34 33.63 9.32
N GLN A 92 12.42 32.99 8.85
CA GLN A 92 13.13 33.41 7.63
C GLN A 92 12.27 33.36 6.37
N PHE A 93 11.24 32.51 6.35
CA PHE A 93 10.32 32.38 5.21
C PHE A 93 9.09 33.29 5.34
N THR A 94 8.97 34.02 6.45
CA THR A 94 7.89 34.99 6.69
C THR A 94 8.35 36.41 6.38
N ASN A 95 7.43 37.28 5.98
CA ASN A 95 7.74 38.69 5.71
C ASN A 95 7.51 39.57 6.95
N ASN A 96 7.72 39.04 8.17
CA ASN A 96 7.58 39.74 9.45
C ASN A 96 6.23 40.45 9.67
N LYS A 97 5.10 39.81 9.32
CA LYS A 97 3.75 40.29 9.73
C LYS A 97 3.27 39.50 10.95
N GLU A 98 2.61 40.16 11.90
CA GLU A 98 2.03 39.50 13.09
C GLU A 98 1.10 38.30 12.72
N ASN A 99 0.44 38.37 11.56
CA ASN A 99 -0.39 37.27 11.03
C ASN A 99 0.42 36.01 10.67
N ASP A 100 1.68 36.15 10.27
CA ASP A 100 2.51 35.02 9.85
C ASP A 100 2.94 34.17 11.07
N GLN A 101 3.11 34.79 12.24
CA GLN A 101 3.41 34.07 13.48
C GLN A 101 2.25 33.17 13.95
N PHE A 102 1.00 33.57 13.73
CA PHE A 102 -0.16 32.73 14.01
C PHE A 102 -0.22 31.52 13.07
N ILE A 103 0.12 31.70 11.79
CA ILE A 103 0.18 30.61 10.81
C ILE A 103 1.29 29.63 11.20
N VAL A 104 2.47 30.12 11.57
CA VAL A 104 3.60 29.29 12.03
C VAL A 104 3.20 28.46 13.26
N LYS A 105 2.57 29.08 14.27
CA LYS A 105 2.10 28.36 15.47
C LYS A 105 1.07 27.28 15.13
N ARG A 106 0.07 27.60 14.29
CA ARG A 106 -0.95 26.63 13.84
C ARG A 106 -0.34 25.45 13.08
N LEU A 107 0.63 25.70 12.20
CA LEU A 107 1.33 24.65 11.45
C LEU A 107 2.17 23.77 12.38
N CYS A 108 2.87 24.39 13.35
CA CYS A 108 3.64 23.65 14.34
C CYS A 108 2.73 22.76 15.21
N GLU A 109 1.55 23.26 15.62
CA GLU A 109 0.56 22.47 16.35
C GLU A 109 -0.01 21.31 15.52
N GLY A 110 -0.40 21.57 14.26
CA GLY A 110 -0.93 20.57 13.35
C GLY A 110 0.06 19.44 13.03
N LEU A 111 1.33 19.79 12.83
CA LEU A 111 2.42 18.84 12.57
C LEU A 111 3.04 18.27 13.85
N LYS A 112 2.65 18.77 15.03
CA LYS A 112 3.19 18.42 16.36
C LYS A 112 4.70 18.62 16.45
N ILE A 113 5.14 19.75 15.93
CA ILE A 113 6.52 20.19 15.98
C ILE A 113 6.70 21.04 17.24
N ASN A 114 7.68 20.68 18.09
CA ASN A 114 8.06 21.56 19.19
C ASN A 114 8.84 22.76 18.62
N PRO A 115 8.38 24.00 18.84
CA PRO A 115 9.00 25.18 18.23
C PRO A 115 10.42 25.48 18.73
N PHE A 116 10.83 24.89 19.85
CA PHE A 116 12.11 25.17 20.54
C PHE A 116 13.21 24.13 20.26
N ASP A 117 12.93 23.07 19.50
CA ASP A 117 13.92 22.04 19.23
C ASP A 117 14.99 22.56 18.23
N LYS A 118 16.22 22.05 18.35
CA LYS A 118 17.34 22.38 17.44
C LYS A 118 17.31 21.50 16.19
N LEU A 119 17.59 22.11 15.02
CA LEU A 119 17.59 21.42 13.72
C LEU A 119 18.48 20.17 13.64
N ASN A 120 19.64 20.19 14.31
CA ASN A 120 20.62 19.09 14.26
C ASN A 120 20.15 17.82 14.99
N GLN A 121 19.24 17.94 15.97
CA GLN A 121 18.75 16.82 16.76
C GLN A 121 17.45 16.21 16.21
N LEU A 122 16.90 16.79 15.13
CA LEU A 122 15.64 16.33 14.56
C LEU A 122 15.81 14.99 13.84
N SER A 123 14.88 14.08 14.11
CA SER A 123 14.71 12.85 13.34
C SER A 123 14.33 13.15 11.87
N GLY A 124 14.57 12.21 10.96
CA GLY A 124 14.25 12.39 9.53
C GLY A 124 12.78 12.76 9.27
N GLY A 125 11.84 12.14 9.99
CA GLY A 125 10.42 12.49 9.89
C GLY A 125 10.11 13.90 10.38
N MET A 126 10.78 14.36 11.44
CA MET A 126 10.61 15.73 11.96
C MET A 126 11.20 16.78 11.01
N LYS A 127 12.36 16.49 10.42
CA LYS A 127 12.95 17.30 9.32
C LYS A 127 12.00 17.42 8.14
N ARG A 128 11.31 16.33 7.80
CA ARG A 128 10.31 16.31 6.73
C ARG A 128 9.12 17.21 7.02
N LYS A 129 8.57 17.12 8.23
CA LYS A 129 7.47 17.98 8.70
C LYS A 129 7.87 19.46 8.68
N LEU A 130 9.08 19.78 9.11
CA LEU A 130 9.60 21.14 9.07
C LEU A 130 9.68 21.68 7.64
N ASN A 131 10.23 20.91 6.71
CA ASN A 131 10.31 21.33 5.30
C ASN A 131 8.92 21.57 4.71
N LEU A 132 7.98 20.67 5.00
CA LEU A 132 6.59 20.83 4.58
C LEU A 132 5.98 22.13 5.16
N ALA A 133 6.27 22.45 6.42
CA ALA A 133 5.85 23.71 7.03
C ALA A 133 6.49 24.93 6.32
N SER A 134 7.79 24.92 6.03
CA SER A 134 8.46 26.04 5.34
C SER A 134 7.89 26.29 3.95
N VAL A 135 7.55 25.25 3.19
CA VAL A 135 6.92 25.39 1.87
C VAL A 135 5.52 26.01 2.01
N ILE A 136 4.71 25.54 2.96
CA ILE A 136 3.34 26.03 3.16
C ILE A 136 3.30 27.49 3.62
N ILE A 137 4.23 27.91 4.49
CA ILE A 137 4.28 29.29 5.03
C ILE A 137 4.43 30.35 3.93
N THR A 138 5.12 30.02 2.83
CA THR A 138 5.29 30.95 1.70
C THR A 138 3.99 31.29 0.96
N ASN A 139 2.88 30.61 1.31
CA ASN A 139 1.56 30.70 0.70
C ASN A 139 1.62 30.63 -0.85
N PRO A 140 2.09 29.49 -1.40
CA PRO A 140 2.24 29.31 -2.83
C PRO A 140 0.89 29.04 -3.53
N ASP A 141 0.77 29.47 -4.80
CA ASP A 141 -0.38 29.17 -5.65
C ASP A 141 -0.30 27.74 -6.23
N LEU A 142 0.93 27.25 -6.44
CA LEU A 142 1.25 25.91 -6.91
C LEU A 142 2.22 25.21 -5.97
N ILE A 143 1.84 24.06 -5.41
CA ILE A 143 2.73 23.25 -4.56
C ILE A 143 3.19 22.00 -5.33
N LEU A 144 4.50 21.75 -5.33
CA LEU A 144 5.13 20.53 -5.82
C LEU A 144 5.58 19.70 -4.62
N LEU A 145 4.98 18.53 -4.42
CA LEU A 145 5.24 17.64 -3.29
C LEU A 145 5.90 16.34 -3.76
N ASP A 146 7.22 16.19 -3.56
CA ASP A 146 7.96 14.99 -3.99
C ASP A 146 8.10 13.98 -2.85
N GLU A 147 7.24 12.96 -2.80
CA GLU A 147 7.12 11.94 -1.74
C GLU A 147 6.84 12.53 -0.34
N PRO A 148 5.79 13.38 -0.17
CA PRO A 148 5.54 14.09 1.08
C PRO A 148 5.24 13.14 2.25
N THR A 149 4.69 11.95 1.96
CA THR A 149 4.30 10.92 2.94
C THR A 149 5.47 10.16 3.54
N ASN A 150 6.66 10.22 2.95
CA ASN A 150 7.80 9.44 3.44
C ASN A 150 8.23 9.90 4.83
N HIS A 151 8.43 8.93 5.72
CA HIS A 151 8.81 9.15 7.13
C HIS A 151 7.80 9.97 7.97
N LEU A 152 6.61 10.27 7.44
CA LEU A 152 5.52 10.86 8.22
C LEU A 152 4.73 9.78 8.95
N ASP A 153 4.29 10.11 10.16
CA ASP A 153 3.37 9.29 10.91
C ASP A 153 1.94 9.41 10.38
N LEU A 154 1.10 8.39 10.64
CA LEU A 154 -0.28 8.33 10.14
C LEU A 154 -1.10 9.58 10.53
N GLU A 155 -0.84 10.14 11.71
CA GLU A 155 -1.52 11.36 12.17
C GLU A 155 -1.14 12.58 11.34
N SER A 156 0.16 12.76 11.01
CA SER A 156 0.60 13.84 10.14
C SER A 156 0.21 13.63 8.67
N ILE A 157 0.13 12.38 8.20
CA ILE A 157 -0.43 12.08 6.87
C ILE A 157 -1.91 12.51 6.84
N ASN A 158 -2.71 12.14 7.84
CA ASN A 158 -4.11 12.54 7.93
C ASN A 158 -4.28 14.07 8.01
N TRP A 159 -3.45 14.75 8.79
CA TRP A 159 -3.42 16.21 8.84
C TRP A 159 -3.12 16.82 7.47
N LEU A 160 -2.12 16.28 6.75
CA LEU A 160 -1.77 16.75 5.41
C LEU A 160 -2.90 16.52 4.41
N GLU A 161 -3.63 15.40 4.51
CA GLU A 161 -4.81 15.14 3.69
C GLU A 161 -5.92 16.19 3.91
N ILE A 162 -6.21 16.51 5.18
CA ILE A 162 -7.20 17.52 5.53
C ILE A 162 -6.75 18.90 5.04
N PHE A 163 -5.49 19.26 5.29
CA PHE A 163 -4.91 20.53 4.85
C PHE A 163 -5.03 20.73 3.33
N LEU A 164 -4.63 19.72 2.53
CA LEU A 164 -4.68 19.79 1.06
C LEU A 164 -6.10 19.81 0.50
N LYS A 165 -7.08 19.23 1.22
CA LYS A 165 -8.48 19.18 0.78
C LYS A 165 -9.30 20.42 1.17
N GLU A 166 -9.16 20.86 2.41
CA GLU A 166 -10.06 21.82 3.02
C GLU A 166 -9.47 23.23 3.10
N GLU A 167 -8.16 23.34 3.37
CA GLU A 167 -7.51 24.63 3.62
C GLU A 167 -6.84 25.20 2.37
N PHE A 168 -6.23 24.36 1.54
CA PHE A 168 -5.47 24.80 0.38
C PHE A 168 -6.37 25.16 -0.80
N ARG A 169 -6.29 26.41 -1.27
CA ARG A 169 -7.11 26.96 -2.37
C ARG A 169 -6.37 27.06 -3.72
N GLY A 170 -5.15 26.53 -3.80
CA GLY A 170 -4.33 26.53 -5.01
C GLY A 170 -4.40 25.21 -5.78
N SER A 171 -3.39 24.96 -6.60
CA SER A 171 -3.18 23.67 -7.28
C SER A 171 -1.96 22.97 -6.70
N PHE A 172 -1.93 21.65 -6.74
CA PHE A 172 -0.76 20.91 -6.30
C PHE A 172 -0.49 19.70 -7.18
N LEU A 173 0.80 19.36 -7.28
CA LEU A 173 1.28 18.15 -7.88
C LEU A 173 1.94 17.32 -6.79
N VAL A 174 1.52 16.07 -6.66
CA VAL A 174 2.04 15.13 -5.68
C VAL A 174 2.65 13.94 -6.41
N ILE A 175 3.90 13.64 -6.09
CA ILE A 175 4.50 12.32 -6.32
C ILE A 175 4.39 11.58 -4.99
N SER A 176 3.70 10.45 -4.95
CA SER A 176 3.64 9.61 -3.76
C SER A 176 3.46 8.15 -4.15
N HIS A 177 4.01 7.25 -3.36
CA HIS A 177 3.74 5.81 -3.47
C HIS A 177 2.53 5.35 -2.64
N ASN A 178 1.98 6.20 -1.77
CA ASN A 178 0.82 5.88 -0.94
C ASN A 178 -0.49 6.02 -1.72
N ARG A 179 -1.15 4.88 -1.96
CA ARG A 179 -2.39 4.83 -2.75
C ARG A 179 -3.58 5.49 -2.04
N SER A 180 -3.74 5.27 -0.73
CA SER A 180 -4.87 5.86 0.02
C SER A 180 -4.80 7.39 -0.04
N PHE A 181 -3.60 7.94 0.16
CA PHE A 181 -3.31 9.37 0.07
C PHE A 181 -3.68 9.94 -1.32
N LEU A 182 -3.20 9.29 -2.39
CA LEU A 182 -3.49 9.73 -3.76
C LEU A 182 -4.98 9.63 -4.11
N LYS A 183 -5.66 8.54 -3.71
CA LYS A 183 -7.10 8.35 -3.93
C LYS A 183 -7.92 9.46 -3.30
N ASN A 184 -7.54 9.87 -2.09
CA ASN A 184 -8.28 10.83 -1.31
C ASN A 184 -8.15 12.25 -1.89
N ILE A 185 -6.95 12.64 -2.31
CA ILE A 185 -6.62 14.06 -2.55
C ILE A 185 -6.75 14.47 -4.03
N THR A 186 -6.52 13.54 -4.98
CA THR A 186 -6.29 13.91 -6.38
C THR A 186 -7.52 13.84 -7.27
N ASN A 187 -7.60 14.77 -8.24
CA ASN A 187 -8.68 14.84 -9.24
C ASN A 187 -8.20 14.52 -10.66
N LYS A 188 -6.88 14.47 -10.89
CA LYS A 188 -6.23 14.23 -12.18
C LYS A 188 -4.99 13.38 -11.96
N VAL A 189 -4.60 12.56 -12.94
CA VAL A 189 -3.39 11.73 -12.85
C VAL A 189 -2.52 11.91 -14.08
N PHE A 190 -1.24 12.18 -13.88
CA PHE A 190 -0.19 12.16 -14.88
C PHE A 190 0.59 10.85 -14.74
N TRP A 191 0.42 9.95 -15.70
CA TRP A 191 1.14 8.69 -15.74
C TRP A 191 2.34 8.81 -16.68
N ILE A 192 3.54 8.76 -16.10
CA ILE A 192 4.79 8.75 -16.86
C ILE A 192 5.19 7.30 -17.11
N ASP A 193 5.15 6.89 -18.38
CA ASP A 193 5.60 5.56 -18.82
C ASP A 193 6.45 5.67 -20.08
N ARG A 194 7.60 4.98 -20.07
CA ARG A 194 8.57 4.76 -21.18
C ARG A 194 9.25 5.97 -21.82
N THR A 195 8.65 7.16 -21.80
CA THR A 195 9.17 8.50 -22.18
C THR A 195 8.02 9.50 -22.40
N GLY A 196 6.78 9.00 -22.51
CA GLY A 196 5.60 9.81 -22.68
C GLY A 196 4.86 10.07 -21.36
N ILE A 197 4.05 11.12 -21.36
CA ILE A 197 3.16 11.48 -20.26
C ILE A 197 1.72 11.27 -20.72
N LYS A 198 0.97 10.43 -20.01
CA LYS A 198 -0.44 10.15 -20.28
C LYS A 198 -1.29 10.79 -19.20
N ILE A 199 -2.30 11.55 -19.60
CA ILE A 199 -3.13 12.34 -18.68
C ILE A 199 -4.51 11.69 -18.53
N SER A 200 -4.87 11.34 -17.30
CA SER A 200 -6.23 10.96 -16.94
C SER A 200 -7.00 12.18 -16.42
N PRO A 201 -8.22 12.46 -16.93
CA PRO A 201 -9.07 13.53 -16.42
C PRO A 201 -9.77 13.20 -15.09
N LYS A 202 -9.59 11.97 -14.58
CA LYS A 202 -10.14 11.51 -13.30
C LYS A 202 -9.03 11.32 -12.27
N GLY A 203 -9.40 11.37 -11.00
CA GLY A 203 -8.49 11.16 -9.87
C GLY A 203 -7.93 9.74 -9.80
N PHE A 204 -7.03 9.52 -8.84
CA PHE A 204 -6.31 8.24 -8.71
C PHE A 204 -7.22 7.05 -8.35
N SER A 205 -8.45 7.29 -7.88
CA SER A 205 -9.44 6.23 -7.64
C SER A 205 -9.77 5.39 -8.88
N ASP A 206 -9.81 5.99 -10.07
CA ASP A 206 -10.11 5.31 -11.34
C ASP A 206 -8.84 4.91 -12.11
N PHE A 207 -7.66 5.12 -11.52
CA PHE A 207 -6.38 4.91 -12.21
C PHE A 207 -6.13 3.44 -12.58
N GLU A 208 -6.45 2.49 -11.70
CA GLU A 208 -6.23 1.06 -11.97
C GLU A 208 -7.08 0.60 -13.16
N ASN A 209 -8.35 1.00 -13.22
CA ASN A 209 -9.24 0.63 -14.31
C ASN A 209 -8.83 1.33 -15.62
N TRP A 210 -8.52 2.63 -15.55
CA TRP A 210 -8.05 3.40 -16.71
C TRP A 210 -6.74 2.85 -17.29
N SER A 211 -5.74 2.58 -16.44
CA SER A 211 -4.46 2.01 -16.87
C SER A 211 -4.61 0.62 -17.49
N GLN A 212 -5.45 -0.25 -16.91
CA GLN A 212 -5.74 -1.57 -17.48
C GLN A 212 -6.42 -1.48 -18.85
N ASN A 213 -7.40 -0.57 -19.00
CA ASN A 213 -8.07 -0.36 -20.28
C ASN A 213 -7.10 0.15 -21.35
N LEU A 214 -6.22 1.08 -20.99
CA LEU A 214 -5.21 1.61 -21.90
C LEU A 214 -4.19 0.54 -22.32
N ILE A 215 -3.69 -0.26 -21.36
CA ILE A 215 -2.80 -1.40 -21.64
C ILE A 215 -3.53 -2.43 -22.53
N GLY A 216 -4.81 -2.67 -22.29
CA GLY A 216 -5.65 -3.55 -23.10
C GLY A 216 -5.83 -3.05 -24.53
N GLN A 217 -6.00 -1.74 -24.72
CA GLN A 217 -6.04 -1.11 -26.04
C GLN A 217 -4.70 -1.24 -26.77
N GLU A 218 -3.58 -0.91 -26.12
CA GLU A 218 -2.23 -1.10 -26.68
C GLU A 218 -2.00 -2.56 -27.10
N LYS A 219 -2.44 -3.52 -26.28
CA LYS A 219 -2.34 -4.95 -26.60
C LYS A 219 -3.05 -5.29 -27.91
N ARG A 220 -4.28 -4.81 -28.08
CA ARG A 220 -5.10 -5.05 -29.28
C ARG A 220 -4.48 -4.39 -30.50
N GLU A 221 -3.94 -3.19 -30.37
CA GLU A 221 -3.24 -2.50 -31.46
C GLU A 221 -2.00 -3.27 -31.91
N ILE A 222 -1.20 -3.76 -30.97
CA ILE A 222 -0.02 -4.58 -31.27
C ILE A 222 -0.45 -5.90 -31.94
N GLU A 223 -1.51 -6.55 -31.47
CA GLU A 223 -2.03 -7.77 -32.10
C GLU A 223 -2.54 -7.50 -33.53
N ASN A 224 -3.21 -6.37 -33.77
CA ASN A 224 -3.67 -5.97 -35.10
C ASN A 224 -2.48 -5.67 -36.03
N LYS A 225 -1.47 -4.93 -35.57
CA LYS A 225 -0.23 -4.68 -36.34
C LYS A 225 0.50 -5.98 -36.65
N LYS A 226 0.53 -6.94 -35.72
CA LYS A 226 1.09 -8.27 -35.95
C LYS A 226 0.36 -9.00 -37.08
N LYS A 227 -0.98 -8.96 -37.10
CA LYS A 227 -1.78 -9.58 -38.18
C LYS A 227 -1.47 -8.96 -39.54
N ILE A 228 -1.41 -7.62 -39.61
CA ILE A 228 -1.04 -6.90 -40.84
C ILE A 228 0.35 -7.32 -41.30
N LEU A 229 1.32 -7.33 -40.39
CA LEU A 229 2.70 -7.74 -40.68
C LEU A 229 2.77 -9.18 -41.21
N THR A 230 2.01 -10.11 -40.63
CA THR A 230 1.99 -11.51 -41.09
C THR A 230 1.43 -11.65 -42.50
N GLN A 231 0.38 -10.91 -42.86
CA GLN A 231 -0.20 -10.91 -44.20
C GLN A 231 0.78 -10.35 -45.24
N GLU A 232 1.45 -9.24 -44.92
CA GLU A 232 2.46 -8.63 -45.81
C GLU A 232 3.71 -9.52 -45.97
N MET A 233 4.14 -10.20 -44.90
CA MET A 233 5.22 -11.18 -44.95
C MET A 233 4.86 -12.41 -45.81
N GLU A 234 3.61 -12.88 -45.73
CA GLU A 234 3.12 -13.96 -46.58
C GLU A 234 3.13 -13.54 -48.06
N TRP A 235 2.72 -12.30 -48.36
CA TRP A 235 2.84 -11.74 -49.71
C TRP A 235 4.30 -11.69 -50.20
N LEU A 236 5.25 -11.27 -49.35
CA LEU A 236 6.68 -11.30 -49.68
C LEU A 236 7.19 -12.71 -49.97
N SER A 237 6.71 -13.70 -49.19
CA SER A 237 7.12 -15.11 -49.32
C SER A 237 6.64 -15.77 -50.62
N LYS A 238 5.48 -15.34 -51.16
CA LYS A 238 4.91 -15.83 -52.42
C LYS A 238 5.68 -15.36 -53.67
N GLY A 239 6.77 -14.62 -53.49
CA GLY A 239 7.69 -14.22 -54.55
C GLY A 239 7.25 -12.92 -55.23
N VAL A 240 7.92 -11.82 -54.87
CA VAL A 240 7.66 -10.52 -55.50
C VAL A 240 8.51 -10.36 -56.75
N THR A 241 7.89 -10.15 -57.91
CA THR A 241 8.60 -9.74 -59.12
C THR A 241 9.15 -8.32 -58.90
N ALA A 242 10.45 -8.22 -58.63
CA ALA A 242 11.15 -6.99 -58.24
C ALA A 242 11.31 -5.95 -59.38
N ARG A 243 10.64 -6.13 -60.53
CA ARG A 243 10.86 -5.31 -61.74
C ARG A 243 10.11 -3.95 -61.76
N ARG A 244 9.34 -3.57 -60.73
CA ARG A 244 8.55 -2.32 -60.70
C ARG A 244 8.82 -1.48 -59.45
N LYS A 245 9.05 -0.16 -59.63
CA LYS A 245 9.34 0.84 -58.57
C LYS A 245 8.37 0.80 -57.37
N ARG A 246 7.09 0.46 -57.62
CA ARG A 246 6.03 0.30 -56.60
C ARG A 246 6.26 -0.89 -55.65
N ASN A 247 6.79 -2.01 -56.16
CA ASN A 247 7.05 -3.21 -55.35
C ASN A 247 8.27 -3.03 -54.44
N VAL A 248 9.25 -2.23 -54.88
CA VAL A 248 10.42 -1.87 -54.06
C VAL A 248 10.02 -0.97 -52.90
N ARG A 249 9.19 0.05 -53.14
CA ARG A 249 8.67 0.94 -52.10
C ARG A 249 7.81 0.20 -51.05
N ARG A 250 6.92 -0.70 -51.51
CA ARG A 250 6.12 -1.54 -50.60
C ARG A 250 7.00 -2.47 -49.76
N LYS A 251 8.06 -3.05 -50.36
CA LYS A 251 9.04 -3.86 -49.62
C LYS A 251 9.74 -3.04 -48.53
N SER A 252 10.21 -1.83 -48.82
CA SER A 252 10.81 -0.96 -47.79
C SER A 252 9.81 -0.58 -46.70
N GLU A 253 8.55 -0.26 -47.06
CA GLU A 253 7.49 0.05 -46.10
C GLU A 253 7.19 -1.12 -45.15
N ILE A 254 7.26 -2.37 -45.64
CA ILE A 254 7.10 -3.56 -44.79
C ILE A 254 8.28 -3.70 -43.81
N PHE A 255 9.52 -3.44 -44.23
CA PHE A 255 10.68 -3.51 -43.34
C PHE A 255 10.63 -2.41 -42.27
N THR A 256 10.30 -1.17 -42.63
CA THR A 256 10.13 -0.09 -41.65
C THR A 256 8.99 -0.41 -40.68
N PHE A 257 7.85 -0.91 -41.20
CA PHE A 257 6.73 -1.33 -40.35
C PHE A 257 7.10 -2.49 -39.42
N LYS A 258 7.94 -3.43 -39.86
CA LYS A 258 8.47 -4.51 -39.03
C LYS A 258 9.32 -3.98 -37.89
N GLU A 259 10.25 -3.07 -38.19
CA GLU A 259 11.13 -2.47 -37.18
C GLU A 259 10.33 -1.68 -36.14
N ASP A 260 9.36 -0.88 -36.59
CA ASP A 260 8.47 -0.13 -35.69
C ASP A 260 7.60 -1.06 -34.83
N PHE A 261 7.07 -2.14 -35.42
CA PHE A 261 6.34 -3.16 -34.68
C PHE A 261 7.22 -3.85 -33.63
N GLU A 262 8.46 -4.21 -33.97
CA GLU A 262 9.39 -4.85 -33.04
C GLU A 262 9.78 -3.91 -31.88
N LYS A 263 10.04 -2.62 -32.18
CA LYS A 263 10.28 -1.60 -31.16
C LYS A 263 9.08 -1.48 -30.20
N GLN A 264 7.88 -1.23 -30.73
CA GLN A 264 6.65 -1.08 -29.93
C GLN A 264 6.34 -2.34 -29.11
N ARG A 265 6.48 -3.52 -29.70
CA ARG A 265 6.29 -4.79 -29.00
C ARG A 265 7.30 -4.97 -27.88
N SER A 266 8.57 -4.62 -28.10
CA SER A 266 9.60 -4.73 -27.09
C SER A 266 9.35 -3.80 -25.91
N GLU A 267 8.89 -2.57 -26.17
CA GLU A 267 8.51 -1.58 -25.16
C GLU A 267 7.29 -2.03 -24.36
N PHE A 268 6.28 -2.57 -25.04
CA PHE A 268 5.08 -3.12 -24.42
C PHE A 268 5.38 -4.32 -23.53
N LEU A 269 6.27 -5.22 -23.96
CA LEU A 269 6.69 -6.36 -23.13
C LEU A 269 7.45 -5.91 -21.86
N LYS A 270 8.17 -4.77 -21.90
CA LYS A 270 8.83 -4.20 -20.72
C LYS A 270 7.83 -3.62 -19.70
N SER A 271 6.67 -3.12 -20.13
CA SER A 271 5.67 -2.57 -19.19
C SER A 271 4.82 -3.65 -18.54
N ILE A 272 4.55 -4.75 -19.25
CA ILE A 272 3.65 -5.83 -18.80
C ILE A 272 4.33 -6.88 -17.96
N SER A 273 5.66 -6.90 -17.86
CA SER A 273 6.38 -7.91 -17.10
C SER A 273 6.18 -7.80 -15.58
N LYS A 274 4.94 -7.96 -15.10
CA LYS A 274 4.60 -8.53 -13.80
C LYS A 274 4.84 -10.02 -13.92
N VAL A 275 6.07 -10.43 -13.64
CA VAL A 275 6.37 -11.86 -13.53
C VAL A 275 5.80 -12.32 -12.18
N LYS A 276 4.77 -13.18 -12.25
CA LYS A 276 4.18 -13.79 -11.05
C LYS A 276 5.24 -14.59 -10.31
N ILE A 277 5.49 -14.22 -9.05
CA ILE A 277 6.31 -15.05 -8.17
C ILE A 277 5.47 -16.26 -7.78
N SER A 278 5.85 -17.43 -8.31
CA SER A 278 5.28 -18.73 -7.95
C SER A 278 6.07 -19.27 -6.77
N TYR A 279 5.60 -18.97 -5.56
CA TYR A 279 5.98 -19.68 -4.35
C TYR A 279 4.91 -20.75 -4.14
N ASP A 280 5.33 -22.00 -4.01
CA ASP A 280 4.43 -23.09 -3.64
C ASP A 280 4.42 -23.16 -2.11
N GLU A 281 3.25 -23.41 -1.54
CA GLU A 281 3.07 -23.59 -0.11
C GLU A 281 3.77 -24.87 0.35
N GLU A 282 4.64 -24.77 1.35
CA GLU A 282 5.11 -25.95 2.07
C GLU A 282 4.48 -26.02 3.47
N GLU A 283 3.90 -27.18 3.74
CA GLU A 283 3.53 -27.66 5.06
C GLU A 283 4.79 -28.05 5.86
N GLN A 284 5.55 -27.06 6.33
CA GLN A 284 6.58 -27.35 7.33
C GLN A 284 5.89 -27.74 8.65
N SER A 285 5.89 -29.04 8.94
CA SER A 285 5.43 -29.69 10.18
C SER A 285 6.31 -29.30 11.36
N GLY A 286 6.14 -28.08 11.84
CA GLY A 286 6.70 -27.58 13.09
C GLY A 286 5.59 -27.15 14.04
N THR A 287 5.92 -27.05 15.33
CA THR A 287 5.02 -26.43 16.32
C THR A 287 4.67 -25.01 15.89
N ASN A 288 3.38 -24.67 15.90
CA ASN A 288 2.86 -23.38 15.44
C ASN A 288 3.36 -22.17 16.25
N LEU A 289 4.04 -22.32 17.39
CA LEU A 289 4.51 -21.20 18.21
C LEU A 289 5.95 -20.82 17.87
N LEU A 290 6.15 -19.56 17.45
CA LEU A 290 7.47 -19.02 17.07
C LEU A 290 8.11 -18.23 18.21
N ILE A 291 7.42 -17.21 18.72
CA ILE A 291 7.89 -16.33 19.81
C ILE A 291 6.81 -16.21 20.89
N ASN A 292 7.24 -16.24 22.14
CA ASN A 292 6.38 -15.96 23.29
C ASN A 292 7.02 -14.89 24.18
N PHE A 293 6.36 -13.74 24.28
CA PHE A 293 6.70 -12.63 25.16
C PHE A 293 5.96 -12.77 26.49
N HIS A 294 6.69 -12.80 27.59
CA HIS A 294 6.14 -12.84 28.95
C HIS A 294 6.62 -11.64 29.77
N ASN A 295 5.67 -10.78 30.15
CA ASN A 295 5.83 -9.60 30.99
C ASN A 295 7.07 -8.75 30.64
N VAL A 296 7.27 -8.48 29.35
CA VAL A 296 8.43 -7.71 28.90
C VAL A 296 8.23 -6.24 29.26
N LYS A 297 9.22 -5.67 29.97
CA LYS A 297 9.32 -4.24 30.23
C LYS A 297 10.61 -3.71 29.61
N LYS A 298 10.52 -2.54 28.99
CA LYS A 298 11.68 -1.81 28.49
C LYS A 298 11.59 -0.34 28.85
N LYS A 299 12.63 0.17 29.50
CA LYS A 299 12.88 1.58 29.72
C LYS A 299 14.10 2.00 28.90
N PHE A 300 14.07 3.22 28.39
CA PHE A 300 15.21 3.85 27.74
C PHE A 300 15.58 5.09 28.55
N LEU A 301 16.84 5.19 28.98
CA LEU A 301 17.39 6.39 29.60
C LEU A 301 17.91 7.28 28.47
N MET A 302 17.25 8.42 28.23
CA MET A 302 17.90 9.55 27.57
C MET A 302 18.48 10.45 28.66
N GLU A 303 19.50 11.25 28.33
CA GLU A 303 20.45 11.89 29.26
C GLU A 303 19.84 12.61 30.50
N ASN A 304 18.54 12.95 30.51
CA ASN A 304 17.81 13.42 31.71
C ASN A 304 16.37 12.87 31.90
N ASP A 305 15.88 11.91 31.09
CA ASP A 305 14.50 11.39 31.16
C ASP A 305 14.40 9.86 30.96
N GLU A 306 13.61 9.19 31.82
CA GLU A 306 13.25 7.77 31.67
C GLU A 306 12.05 7.62 30.72
N LYS A 307 12.30 7.27 29.45
CA LYS A 307 11.21 6.95 28.52
C LYS A 307 10.86 5.46 28.60
N VAL A 308 9.69 5.16 29.17
CA VAL A 308 9.17 3.78 29.20
C VAL A 308 8.56 3.43 27.84
N ILE A 309 9.14 2.45 27.15
CA ILE A 309 8.69 2.03 25.81
C ILE A 309 7.63 0.93 25.91
N LEU A 310 7.80 -0.03 26.83
CA LEU A 310 6.87 -1.14 27.05
C LEU A 310 6.66 -1.38 28.54
N LYS A 311 5.41 -1.51 28.97
CA LYS A 311 5.01 -2.00 30.29
C LYS A 311 4.24 -3.31 30.13
N ASN A 312 4.72 -4.39 30.75
CA ASN A 312 4.05 -5.70 30.87
C ASN A 312 3.52 -6.26 29.54
N PHE A 313 4.36 -6.33 28.51
CA PHE A 313 3.96 -6.86 27.21
C PHE A 313 3.87 -8.39 27.22
N ASN A 314 2.66 -8.91 26.97
CA ASN A 314 2.37 -10.35 26.85
C ASN A 314 1.81 -10.63 25.45
N PHE A 315 2.55 -11.40 24.65
CA PHE A 315 2.16 -11.66 23.28
C PHE A 315 2.73 -12.99 22.77
N LYS A 316 1.95 -13.70 21.95
CA LYS A 316 2.35 -14.97 21.33
C LYS A 316 2.28 -14.83 19.82
N LEU A 317 3.41 -15.03 19.16
CA LEU A 317 3.52 -15.10 17.71
C LEU A 317 3.40 -16.55 17.25
N MET A 318 2.37 -16.83 16.45
CA MET A 318 2.20 -18.11 15.79
C MET A 318 2.74 -18.09 14.35
N LYS A 319 2.96 -19.27 13.77
CA LYS A 319 3.33 -19.43 12.37
C LYS A 319 2.18 -18.93 11.47
N GLY A 320 2.50 -18.12 10.47
CA GLY A 320 1.52 -17.44 9.62
C GLY A 320 0.93 -16.16 10.21
N ASP A 321 1.24 -15.81 11.47
CA ASP A 321 0.84 -14.50 12.01
C ASP A 321 1.64 -13.39 11.32
N LYS A 322 0.90 -12.44 10.74
CA LYS A 322 1.42 -11.21 10.15
C LYS A 322 1.01 -10.05 11.04
N ILE A 323 2.00 -9.39 11.64
CA ILE A 323 1.80 -8.39 12.67
C ILE A 323 2.24 -7.03 12.17
N GLY A 324 1.33 -6.08 12.16
CA GLY A 324 1.59 -4.68 11.88
C GLY A 324 1.88 -3.93 13.17
N ILE A 325 2.95 -3.14 13.19
CA ILE A 325 3.30 -2.30 14.35
C ILE A 325 3.06 -0.85 13.96
N ILE A 326 2.14 -0.19 14.66
CA ILE A 326 1.72 1.18 14.40
C ILE A 326 1.98 2.03 15.64
N GLY A 327 2.30 3.31 15.41
CA GLY A 327 2.56 4.26 16.47
C GLY A 327 3.13 5.56 15.91
N LYS A 328 3.24 6.56 16.77
CA LYS A 328 3.87 7.85 16.42
C LYS A 328 5.37 7.69 16.22
N ASN A 329 5.98 8.63 15.51
CA ASN A 329 7.44 8.69 15.43
C ASN A 329 8.03 8.83 16.83
N GLY A 330 9.05 8.01 17.14
CA GLY A 330 9.64 7.97 18.48
C GLY A 330 8.84 7.20 19.53
N SER A 331 7.80 6.43 19.15
CA SER A 331 7.10 5.51 20.07
C SER A 331 7.90 4.26 20.46
N GLY A 332 9.07 4.05 19.82
CA GLY A 332 9.96 2.92 20.10
C GLY A 332 9.74 1.69 19.21
N LYS A 333 9.16 1.84 18.00
CA LYS A 333 8.93 0.75 17.04
C LYS A 333 10.23 0.02 16.64
N SER A 334 11.23 0.77 16.17
CA SER A 334 12.52 0.18 15.80
C SER A 334 13.23 -0.41 17.03
N THR A 335 13.05 0.19 18.22
CA THR A 335 13.53 -0.39 19.48
C THR A 335 12.84 -1.72 19.78
N PHE A 336 11.53 -1.83 19.55
CA PHE A 336 10.78 -3.08 19.70
C PHE A 336 11.28 -4.15 18.72
N LEU A 337 11.57 -3.80 17.46
CA LEU A 337 12.15 -4.72 16.49
C LEU A 337 13.56 -5.18 16.90
N ASN A 338 14.38 -4.27 17.43
CA ASN A 338 15.71 -4.59 17.94
C ASN A 338 15.66 -5.53 19.17
N LEU A 339 14.62 -5.48 20.01
CA LEU A 339 14.43 -6.45 21.10
C LEU A 339 14.23 -7.88 20.60
N ILE A 340 13.64 -8.05 19.41
CA ILE A 340 13.43 -9.36 18.80
C ILE A 340 14.76 -9.92 18.27
N LYS A 341 15.63 -9.03 17.79
CA LYS A 341 16.96 -9.35 17.26
C LYS A 341 17.95 -9.70 18.38
N ASP A 342 18.10 -8.81 19.37
CA ASP A 342 19.12 -8.89 20.41
C ASP A 342 18.49 -9.01 21.80
N LYS A 343 18.56 -10.23 22.37
CA LYS A 343 17.98 -10.60 23.68
C LYS A 343 18.53 -9.79 24.86
N ASN A 344 19.71 -9.17 24.70
CA ASN A 344 20.45 -8.50 25.77
C ASN A 344 19.95 -7.10 26.11
N ILE A 345 18.90 -6.61 25.42
CA ILE A 345 18.39 -5.26 25.59
C ILE A 345 17.19 -5.22 26.55
N ILE A 346 16.72 -6.34 27.11
CA ILE A 346 15.54 -6.35 27.99
C ILE A 346 15.94 -5.99 29.43
N ASP A 347 15.18 -5.11 30.08
CA ASP A 347 15.41 -4.76 31.49
C ASP A 347 14.68 -5.74 32.44
N GLU A 348 13.41 -6.07 32.17
CA GLU A 348 12.64 -7.09 32.90
C GLU A 348 11.73 -7.92 31.96
N GLY A 349 11.55 -9.21 32.27
CA GLY A 349 10.69 -10.14 31.53
C GLY A 349 11.45 -11.23 30.77
N ASN A 350 10.73 -12.11 30.07
CA ASN A 350 11.33 -13.24 29.33
C ASN A 350 10.77 -13.33 27.90
N ILE A 351 11.66 -13.36 26.91
CA ILE A 351 11.33 -13.67 25.51
C ILE A 351 11.79 -15.10 25.22
N LYS A 352 10.84 -16.01 24.99
CA LYS A 352 11.10 -17.39 24.58
C LYS A 352 10.98 -17.50 23.06
N ILE A 353 12.12 -17.66 22.38
CA ILE A 353 12.22 -17.94 20.94
C ILE A 353 12.59 -19.42 20.79
N ARG A 354 11.91 -20.15 19.90
CA ARG A 354 12.26 -21.55 19.59
C ARG A 354 13.73 -21.68 19.15
N LYS A 355 14.43 -22.72 19.62
CA LYS A 355 15.84 -22.96 19.30
C LYS A 355 16.00 -23.20 17.79
N ASN A 356 17.06 -22.61 17.19
CA ASN A 356 17.39 -22.69 15.77
C ASN A 356 16.50 -21.88 14.80
N LEU A 357 15.70 -20.93 15.30
CA LEU A 357 14.96 -20.00 14.45
C LEU A 357 15.90 -19.02 13.75
N GLY A 358 15.82 -18.96 12.41
CA GLY A 358 16.41 -17.89 11.64
C GLY A 358 15.51 -16.65 11.63
N ILE A 359 16.08 -15.47 11.90
CA ILE A 359 15.42 -14.17 11.75
C ILE A 359 16.07 -13.42 10.58
N SER A 360 15.26 -12.96 9.63
CA SER A 360 15.65 -12.04 8.57
C SER A 360 15.16 -10.63 8.92
N TYR A 361 16.07 -9.65 8.92
CA TYR A 361 15.77 -8.28 9.34
C TYR A 361 16.01 -7.32 8.17
N PHE A 362 15.01 -6.49 7.85
CA PHE A 362 15.09 -5.39 6.91
C PHE A 362 15.08 -4.09 7.71
N ASP A 363 16.19 -3.35 7.65
CA ASP A 363 16.36 -2.04 8.29
C ASP A 363 16.77 -1.03 7.22
N GLN A 364 16.42 0.24 7.42
CA GLN A 364 16.95 1.38 6.65
C GLN A 364 18.49 1.48 6.74
N SER A 365 19.08 0.94 7.80
CA SER A 365 20.53 0.81 7.99
C SER A 365 21.11 -0.55 7.55
N GLY A 366 20.30 -1.41 6.90
CA GLY A 366 20.53 -2.83 6.67
C GLY A 366 21.91 -3.22 6.14
N GLU A 367 22.30 -4.47 6.43
CA GLU A 367 23.56 -5.15 6.03
C GLU A 367 24.21 -4.47 4.81
N GLN A 368 25.30 -3.74 5.07
CA GLN A 368 26.02 -3.00 4.05
C GLN A 368 26.41 -3.98 2.94
N PHE A 369 25.73 -3.88 1.80
CA PHE A 369 26.25 -4.41 0.55
C PHE A 369 27.69 -3.92 0.41
N ASN A 370 28.56 -4.79 -0.08
CA ASN A 370 29.88 -4.33 -0.41
C ASN A 370 29.73 -3.51 -1.70
N ASP A 371 29.83 -2.19 -1.58
CA ASP A 371 29.59 -1.24 -2.67
C ASP A 371 30.55 -1.49 -3.85
N ASN A 372 31.73 -2.06 -3.57
CA ASN A 372 32.76 -2.41 -4.56
C ASN A 372 32.50 -3.75 -5.28
N LYS A 373 31.49 -4.52 -4.86
CA LYS A 373 31.14 -5.80 -5.50
C LYS A 373 29.98 -5.62 -6.47
N THR A 374 29.94 -6.48 -7.48
CA THR A 374 28.83 -6.47 -8.44
C THR A 374 27.52 -6.91 -7.78
N ILE A 375 26.38 -6.54 -8.39
CA ILE A 375 25.06 -7.00 -7.95
C ILE A 375 25.01 -8.54 -7.85
N LYS A 376 25.59 -9.22 -8.84
CA LYS A 376 25.66 -10.68 -8.88
C LYS A 376 26.44 -11.28 -7.71
N GLU A 377 27.60 -10.74 -7.39
CA GLU A 377 28.45 -11.21 -6.29
C GLU A 377 27.84 -10.95 -4.92
N ASN A 378 27.16 -9.81 -4.76
CA ASN A 378 26.44 -9.50 -3.51
C ASN A 378 25.25 -10.44 -3.27
N MET A 379 24.63 -10.94 -4.34
CA MET A 379 23.55 -11.93 -4.27
C MET A 379 24.05 -13.36 -4.06
N ILE A 380 25.16 -13.73 -4.70
CA ILE A 380 25.72 -15.09 -4.68
C ILE A 380 27.19 -14.99 -4.23
N PRO A 381 27.48 -14.98 -2.91
CA PRO A 381 28.84 -14.88 -2.39
C PRO A 381 29.74 -16.05 -2.82
N GLY A 382 29.15 -17.22 -3.11
CA GLY A 382 29.87 -18.42 -3.55
C GLY A 382 30.14 -18.52 -5.06
N GLY A 383 29.73 -17.51 -5.84
CA GLY A 383 29.83 -17.54 -7.30
C GLY A 383 28.79 -18.42 -7.99
N GLY A 384 28.48 -18.11 -9.26
CA GLY A 384 27.52 -18.83 -10.11
C GLY A 384 26.41 -17.95 -10.69
N ASP A 385 25.61 -18.54 -11.60
CA ASP A 385 24.47 -17.86 -12.27
C ASP A 385 23.10 -18.20 -11.67
N TYR A 386 23.07 -19.12 -10.70
CA TYR A 386 21.84 -19.65 -10.12
C TYR A 386 21.74 -19.31 -8.64
N LEU A 387 20.59 -18.73 -8.27
CA LEU A 387 20.19 -18.41 -6.92
C LEU A 387 19.17 -19.46 -6.44
N PHE A 388 19.35 -19.95 -5.22
CA PHE A 388 18.32 -20.74 -4.56
C PHE A 388 17.31 -19.78 -3.94
N VAL A 389 16.07 -19.83 -4.43
CA VAL A 389 14.92 -19.09 -3.91
C VAL A 389 14.06 -20.08 -3.14
N GLY A 390 14.17 -20.09 -1.82
CA GLY A 390 13.76 -21.25 -1.02
C GLY A 390 14.50 -22.50 -1.52
N ASP A 391 13.76 -23.52 -1.95
CA ASP A 391 14.32 -24.78 -2.47
C ASP A 391 14.46 -24.83 -4.00
N LYS A 392 13.96 -23.81 -4.73
CA LYS A 392 14.03 -23.78 -6.20
C LYS A 392 15.30 -23.09 -6.69
N LYS A 393 15.99 -23.74 -7.64
CA LYS A 393 17.15 -23.17 -8.33
C LYS A 393 16.69 -22.29 -9.49
N CYS A 394 16.83 -20.98 -9.35
CA CYS A 394 16.42 -19.98 -10.33
C CYS A 394 17.64 -19.27 -10.92
N HIS A 395 17.60 -18.90 -12.20
CA HIS A 395 18.65 -18.08 -12.79
C HIS A 395 18.56 -16.65 -12.26
N ILE A 396 19.69 -16.04 -11.88
CA ILE A 396 19.73 -14.72 -11.23
C ILE A 396 19.10 -13.63 -12.11
N CYS A 397 19.37 -13.64 -13.42
CA CYS A 397 18.77 -12.66 -14.34
C CYS A 397 17.25 -12.80 -14.44
N GLY A 398 16.73 -14.03 -14.32
CA GLY A 398 15.27 -14.26 -14.31
C GLY A 398 14.64 -13.75 -13.03
N TYR A 399 15.29 -14.02 -11.89
CA TYR A 399 14.83 -13.57 -10.58
C TYR A 399 14.87 -12.05 -10.43
N LEU A 400 16.01 -11.42 -10.74
CA LEU A 400 16.18 -9.97 -10.65
C LEU A 400 15.28 -9.20 -11.63
N LYS A 401 14.92 -9.81 -12.76
CA LYS A 401 13.94 -9.23 -13.68
C LYS A 401 12.57 -9.07 -13.02
N ASN A 402 12.20 -9.95 -12.08
CA ASN A 402 10.95 -9.80 -11.31
C ASN A 402 10.99 -8.54 -10.44
N PHE A 403 12.17 -8.15 -9.94
CA PHE A 403 12.40 -6.92 -9.18
C PHE A 403 12.68 -5.70 -10.06
N LEU A 404 12.38 -5.80 -11.36
CA LEU A 404 12.54 -4.74 -12.35
C LEU A 404 13.99 -4.27 -12.49
N PHE A 405 14.95 -5.18 -12.33
CA PHE A 405 16.34 -4.93 -12.70
C PHE A 405 16.58 -5.28 -14.16
N ASP A 406 17.26 -4.37 -14.86
CA ASP A 406 17.72 -4.62 -16.21
C ASP A 406 18.84 -5.68 -16.22
N PRO A 407 18.78 -6.70 -17.08
CA PRO A 407 19.82 -7.72 -17.18
C PRO A 407 21.22 -7.16 -17.45
N LYS A 408 21.30 -5.99 -18.10
CA LYS A 408 22.56 -5.31 -18.39
C LYS A 408 23.23 -4.72 -17.14
N LYS A 409 22.44 -4.37 -16.11
CA LYS A 409 22.92 -3.75 -14.87
C LYS A 409 23.46 -4.76 -13.86
N ILE A 410 23.26 -6.06 -14.06
CA ILE A 410 23.62 -7.12 -13.09
C ILE A 410 25.13 -7.17 -12.82
N ASN A 411 25.94 -6.73 -13.78
CA ASN A 411 27.39 -6.68 -13.65
C ASN A 411 27.91 -5.32 -13.14
N PHE A 412 27.03 -4.36 -12.83
CA PHE A 412 27.44 -3.10 -12.23
C PHE A 412 27.69 -3.26 -10.74
N GLU A 413 28.55 -2.38 -10.22
CA GLU A 413 28.82 -2.24 -8.80
C GLU A 413 27.61 -1.66 -8.07
N VAL A 414 27.38 -2.14 -6.85
CA VAL A 414 26.23 -1.70 -6.04
C VAL A 414 26.31 -0.21 -5.69
N GLY A 415 27.52 0.35 -5.59
CA GLY A 415 27.71 1.79 -5.34
C GLY A 415 27.13 2.72 -6.42
N VAL A 416 26.91 2.23 -7.64
CA VAL A 416 26.34 3.02 -8.76
C VAL A 416 24.80 3.03 -8.73
N LEU A 417 24.18 2.13 -7.97
CA LEU A 417 22.72 2.03 -7.90
C LEU A 417 22.10 3.24 -7.18
N SER A 418 20.93 3.66 -7.66
CA SER A 418 20.14 4.65 -6.91
C SER A 418 19.67 4.06 -5.58
N GLY A 419 19.35 4.91 -4.59
CA GLY A 419 18.85 4.45 -3.29
C GLY A 419 17.64 3.50 -3.40
N GLY A 420 16.68 3.83 -4.27
CA GLY A 420 15.53 2.95 -4.54
C GLY A 420 15.92 1.64 -5.25
N GLU A 421 16.89 1.65 -6.18
CA GLU A 421 17.43 0.41 -6.76
C GLU A 421 18.11 -0.44 -5.68
N ARG A 422 18.93 0.17 -4.81
CA ARG A 422 19.58 -0.51 -3.69
C ARG A 422 18.58 -1.15 -2.72
N ASN A 423 17.48 -0.46 -2.38
CA ASN A 423 16.42 -1.01 -1.53
C ASN A 423 15.70 -2.19 -2.20
N ARG A 424 15.41 -2.09 -3.51
CA ARG A 424 14.86 -3.22 -4.29
C ARG A 424 15.80 -4.41 -4.30
N LEU A 425 17.11 -4.18 -4.39
CA LEU A 425 18.10 -5.24 -4.32
C LEU A 425 18.14 -5.89 -2.93
N LEU A 426 18.06 -5.10 -1.87
CA LEU A 426 18.00 -5.59 -0.49
C LEU A 426 16.80 -6.49 -0.28
N LEU A 427 15.62 -6.06 -0.74
CA LEU A 427 14.41 -6.87 -0.74
C LEU A 427 14.62 -8.17 -1.52
N ALA A 428 15.12 -8.10 -2.75
CA ALA A 428 15.39 -9.29 -3.55
C ALA A 428 16.34 -10.27 -2.84
N LYS A 429 17.37 -9.79 -2.13
CA LYS A 429 18.30 -10.64 -1.36
C LYS A 429 17.58 -11.35 -0.21
N ILE A 430 16.78 -10.62 0.56
CA ILE A 430 16.06 -11.17 1.72
C ILE A 430 14.97 -12.14 1.28
N LEU A 431 14.25 -11.80 0.22
CA LEU A 431 13.17 -12.60 -0.36
C LEU A 431 13.68 -13.84 -1.10
N ALA A 432 14.96 -13.90 -1.47
CA ALA A 432 15.56 -15.10 -2.04
C ALA A 432 15.72 -16.20 -0.99
N LYS A 433 16.14 -15.84 0.23
CA LYS A 433 16.28 -16.80 1.34
C LYS A 433 15.56 -16.27 2.57
N PRO A 434 14.21 -16.26 2.56
CA PRO A 434 13.45 -15.83 3.72
C PRO A 434 13.65 -16.85 4.84
N ARG A 435 14.06 -16.39 6.02
CA ARG A 435 14.09 -17.22 7.23
C ARG A 435 12.69 -17.32 7.83
N GLU A 436 12.50 -18.19 8.82
CA GLU A 436 11.17 -18.44 9.44
C GLU A 436 10.49 -17.19 10.01
N ILE A 437 11.26 -16.19 10.44
CA ILE A 437 10.75 -14.91 10.90
C ILE A 437 11.30 -13.79 10.04
N LEU A 438 10.39 -12.97 9.50
CA LEU A 438 10.71 -11.79 8.71
C LEU A 438 10.33 -10.54 9.49
N ILE A 439 11.28 -9.63 9.65
CA ILE A 439 11.05 -8.34 10.28
C ILE A 439 11.32 -7.26 9.24
N LEU A 440 10.34 -6.39 9.01
CA LEU A 440 10.39 -5.32 8.05
C LEU A 440 10.19 -3.97 8.75
N ASP A 441 11.24 -3.16 8.85
CA ASP A 441 11.14 -1.78 9.35
C ASP A 441 10.98 -0.79 8.18
N GLU A 442 9.78 -0.22 8.05
CA GLU A 442 9.37 0.71 6.99
C GLU A 442 9.77 0.25 5.56
N PRO A 443 9.35 -0.97 5.14
CA PRO A 443 9.77 -1.55 3.87
C PRO A 443 9.22 -0.79 2.67
N THR A 444 8.13 -0.04 2.83
CA THR A 444 7.45 0.71 1.77
C THR A 444 8.19 1.99 1.39
N ASN A 445 9.13 2.45 2.20
CA ASN A 445 9.86 3.69 1.93
C ASN A 445 10.80 3.53 0.71
N ASP A 446 10.80 4.54 -0.15
CA ASP A 446 11.60 4.61 -1.37
C ASP A 446 11.33 3.48 -2.41
N LEU A 447 10.24 2.72 -2.23
CA LEU A 447 9.81 1.69 -3.16
C LEU A 447 8.72 2.18 -4.11
N ASP A 448 8.81 1.75 -5.36
CA ASP A 448 7.74 1.92 -6.33
C ASP A 448 6.49 1.13 -5.98
N ILE A 449 5.33 1.64 -6.42
CA ILE A 449 4.03 0.97 -6.32
C ILE A 449 4.08 -0.48 -6.86
N GLU A 450 4.80 -0.71 -7.96
CA GLU A 450 4.98 -2.05 -8.54
C GLU A 450 5.80 -2.98 -7.64
N THR A 451 6.80 -2.45 -6.93
CA THR A 451 7.60 -3.26 -6.00
C THR A 451 6.86 -3.53 -4.70
N ILE A 452 6.08 -2.56 -4.23
CA ILE A 452 5.17 -2.73 -3.09
C ILE A 452 4.16 -3.86 -3.40
N ASP A 453 3.59 -3.90 -4.61
CA ASP A 453 2.71 -5.00 -5.04
C ASP A 453 3.40 -6.37 -4.96
N ILE A 454 4.65 -6.47 -5.45
CA ILE A 454 5.44 -7.71 -5.38
C ILE A 454 5.68 -8.13 -3.92
N LEU A 455 5.99 -7.17 -3.04
CA LEU A 455 6.16 -7.42 -1.62
C LEU A 455 4.86 -7.92 -0.98
N ILE A 456 3.72 -7.30 -1.29
CA ILE A 456 2.40 -7.73 -0.80
C ILE A 456 2.10 -9.15 -1.26
N GLU A 457 2.29 -9.46 -2.56
CA GLU A 457 2.07 -10.81 -3.09
C GLU A 457 2.97 -11.85 -2.40
N PHE A 458 4.22 -11.51 -2.13
CA PHE A 458 5.14 -12.37 -1.41
C PHE A 458 4.70 -12.60 0.04
N LEU A 459 4.44 -11.52 0.78
CA LEU A 459 4.04 -11.60 2.18
C LEU A 459 2.71 -12.34 2.34
N ASN A 460 1.83 -12.26 1.34
CA ASN A 460 0.58 -13.00 1.34
C ASN A 460 0.78 -14.52 1.27
N LYS A 461 1.77 -14.98 0.49
CA LYS A 461 2.12 -16.42 0.36
C LYS A 461 3.10 -16.92 1.42
N PHE A 462 3.70 -16.04 2.19
CA PHE A 462 4.72 -16.42 3.15
C PHE A 462 4.10 -17.00 4.43
N ASN A 463 4.42 -18.27 4.71
CA ASN A 463 3.86 -19.04 5.84
C ASN A 463 4.63 -18.87 7.15
N GLY A 464 5.62 -17.98 7.22
CA GLY A 464 6.37 -17.69 8.45
C GLY A 464 5.71 -16.64 9.34
N GLY A 465 6.41 -16.19 10.37
CA GLY A 465 5.98 -15.06 11.20
C GLY A 465 6.51 -13.75 10.63
N VAL A 466 5.65 -12.75 10.45
CA VAL A 466 6.05 -11.44 9.90
C VAL A 466 5.78 -10.33 10.91
N PHE A 467 6.78 -9.49 11.19
CA PHE A 467 6.60 -8.19 11.81
C PHE A 467 6.82 -7.11 10.76
N VAL A 468 5.84 -6.23 10.56
CA VAL A 468 5.98 -5.07 9.68
C VAL A 468 5.69 -3.80 10.44
N VAL A 469 6.66 -2.90 10.45
CA VAL A 469 6.45 -1.49 10.77
C VAL A 469 6.25 -0.78 9.43
N SER A 470 5.12 -0.13 9.23
CA SER A 470 4.89 0.71 8.06
C SER A 470 3.93 1.83 8.42
N HIS A 471 4.03 2.95 7.73
CA HIS A 471 3.04 4.02 7.74
C HIS A 471 2.07 3.97 6.54
N ASP A 472 2.18 2.98 5.66
CA ASP A 472 1.28 2.79 4.53
C ASP A 472 0.05 1.94 4.94
N ARG A 473 -1.12 2.59 4.94
CA ARG A 473 -2.40 1.98 5.31
C ARG A 473 -2.82 0.89 4.32
N ASP A 474 -2.77 1.17 3.00
CA ASP A 474 -3.16 0.20 1.97
C ASP A 474 -2.28 -1.06 2.03
N PHE A 475 -0.99 -0.88 2.35
CA PHE A 475 -0.06 -2.00 2.54
C PHE A 475 -0.40 -2.83 3.78
N LEU A 476 -0.58 -2.18 4.94
CA LEU A 476 -0.88 -2.89 6.18
C LEU A 476 -2.22 -3.62 6.11
N GLU A 477 -3.27 -3.00 5.57
CA GLU A 477 -4.60 -3.62 5.43
C GLU A 477 -4.57 -4.89 4.55
N LYS A 478 -3.68 -4.94 3.55
CA LYS A 478 -3.57 -6.10 2.64
C LYS A 478 -2.72 -7.24 3.17
N VAL A 479 -1.85 -6.98 4.14
CA VAL A 479 -0.81 -7.93 4.59
C VAL A 479 -1.04 -8.39 6.02
N VAL A 480 -1.49 -7.52 6.91
CA VAL A 480 -1.46 -7.74 8.36
C VAL A 480 -2.75 -8.37 8.87
N ASN A 481 -2.62 -9.33 9.78
CA ASN A 481 -3.75 -9.98 10.46
C ASN A 481 -3.94 -9.48 11.90
N LYS A 482 -2.88 -8.94 12.52
CA LYS A 482 -2.91 -8.43 13.91
C LYS A 482 -2.13 -7.12 13.98
N ILE A 483 -2.65 -6.13 14.69
CA ILE A 483 -2.01 -4.81 14.83
C ILE A 483 -1.60 -4.61 16.28
N ILE A 484 -0.35 -4.20 16.47
CA ILE A 484 0.15 -3.72 17.76
C ILE A 484 0.29 -2.21 17.65
N PHE A 485 -0.52 -1.49 18.43
CA PHE A 485 -0.41 -0.05 18.57
C PHE A 485 0.44 0.31 19.78
N LEU A 486 1.47 1.13 19.56
CA LEU A 486 2.40 1.63 20.57
C LEU A 486 2.16 3.13 20.79
N ASP A 487 1.69 3.49 22.00
CA ASP A 487 1.42 4.88 22.39
C ASP A 487 2.68 5.71 22.63
N GLY A 488 3.84 5.06 22.85
CA GLY A 488 5.10 5.72 23.19
C GLY A 488 5.23 6.16 24.66
N LEU A 489 4.21 5.91 25.48
CA LEU A 489 4.19 6.12 26.94
C LEU A 489 4.23 4.80 27.74
N GLY A 490 4.57 3.69 27.08
CA GLY A 490 4.64 2.35 27.67
C GLY A 490 3.37 1.51 27.54
N ASN A 491 2.26 2.10 27.08
CA ASN A 491 1.02 1.39 26.80
C ASN A 491 1.04 0.78 25.40
N HIS A 492 0.46 -0.42 25.29
CA HIS A 492 0.30 -1.13 24.03
C HIS A 492 -1.15 -1.61 23.91
N ARG A 493 -1.72 -1.55 22.71
CA ARG A 493 -3.01 -2.17 22.37
C ARG A 493 -2.77 -3.20 21.28
N VAL A 494 -3.28 -4.42 21.48
CA VAL A 494 -3.26 -5.48 20.45
C VAL A 494 -4.66 -5.57 19.88
N LEU A 495 -4.79 -5.31 18.59
CA LEU A 495 -6.04 -5.35 17.84
C LEU A 495 -5.96 -6.49 16.82
N ASN A 496 -7.04 -7.25 16.67
CA ASN A 496 -7.13 -8.32 15.68
C ASN A 496 -7.68 -7.84 14.33
N GLU A 497 -8.19 -6.61 14.27
CA GLU A 497 -8.74 -5.99 13.07
C GLU A 497 -8.28 -4.53 12.97
N TRP A 498 -8.26 -3.98 11.77
CA TRP A 498 -7.95 -2.58 11.54
C TRP A 498 -9.10 -1.70 12.07
N PRO A 499 -8.89 -0.89 13.12
CA PRO A 499 -9.96 -0.06 13.66
C PRO A 499 -10.29 1.07 12.66
N GLN A 500 -11.58 1.32 12.43
CA GLN A 500 -12.03 2.40 11.55
C GLN A 500 -11.60 3.79 12.07
N ASN A 501 -11.40 3.94 13.39
CA ASN A 501 -10.86 5.14 14.04
C ASN A 501 -9.64 4.80 14.90
N LEU A 502 -8.43 4.86 14.32
CA LEU A 502 -7.17 4.64 15.05
C LEU A 502 -6.84 5.76 16.06
N PHE A 503 -7.37 6.98 15.85
CA PHE A 503 -6.95 8.20 16.56
C PHE A 503 -8.11 9.05 17.09
N GLY A 504 -9.33 8.49 17.16
CA GLY A 504 -10.46 9.14 17.83
C GLY A 504 -10.10 9.46 19.29
N SER A 505 -10.53 10.66 19.72
CA SER A 505 -10.17 11.39 20.93
C SER A 505 -10.03 10.58 22.23
N LYS A 506 -9.19 11.15 23.11
CA LYS A 506 -8.83 10.75 24.48
C LYS A 506 -9.98 10.50 25.49
N ASP A 507 -11.22 10.26 25.06
CA ASP A 507 -12.37 10.05 25.95
C ASP A 507 -12.75 8.57 26.07
N GLU A 508 -11.76 7.70 26.33
CA GLU A 508 -12.01 6.28 26.69
C GLU A 508 -11.69 5.95 28.15
N GLN A 509 -11.24 6.92 28.95
CA GLN A 509 -10.99 6.72 30.39
C GLN A 509 -12.14 7.20 31.28
N ASP A 510 -12.88 8.26 30.94
CA ASP A 510 -14.06 8.70 31.72
C ASP A 510 -15.38 8.02 31.31
N VAL A 511 -15.37 7.27 30.20
CA VAL A 511 -16.56 6.55 29.73
C VAL A 511 -16.68 5.16 30.37
N LYS A 512 -15.59 4.57 30.90
CA LYS A 512 -15.64 3.22 31.50
C LYS A 512 -16.36 3.16 32.85
N GLU A 513 -16.26 4.19 33.70
CA GLU A 513 -16.94 4.15 35.01
C GLU A 513 -18.44 4.47 34.96
N LYS A 514 -18.94 5.11 33.89
CA LYS A 514 -20.38 5.37 33.71
C LYS A 514 -21.08 4.41 32.73
N LYS A 515 -20.35 3.72 31.84
CA LYS A 515 -20.92 2.70 30.93
C LYS A 515 -21.11 1.32 31.56
N ASP A 516 -20.33 0.96 32.58
CA ASP A 516 -20.42 -0.39 33.18
C ASP A 516 -21.71 -0.64 33.99
N LYS A 517 -22.45 0.42 34.38
CA LYS A 517 -23.76 0.26 35.04
C LYS A 517 -24.96 0.24 34.08
N SER A 518 -24.84 0.80 32.89
CA SER A 518 -25.94 0.82 31.89
C SER A 518 -25.83 -0.28 30.83
N LEU A 519 -24.62 -0.77 30.52
CA LEU A 519 -24.40 -1.84 29.52
C LEU A 519 -24.65 -3.25 30.05
N ASN A 520 -24.52 -3.50 31.36
CA ASN A 520 -24.81 -4.83 31.93
C ASN A 520 -26.31 -5.17 31.88
N ILE A 521 -27.20 -4.18 31.89
CA ILE A 521 -28.65 -4.41 31.80
C ILE A 521 -29.11 -4.55 30.32
N LYS A 522 -28.44 -3.87 29.37
CA LYS A 522 -28.75 -3.97 27.93
C LYS A 522 -28.21 -5.27 27.29
N LYS A 523 -26.99 -5.70 27.62
CA LYS A 523 -26.40 -6.93 27.06
C LYS A 523 -27.08 -8.22 27.52
N GLU A 524 -27.62 -8.29 28.74
CA GLU A 524 -28.34 -9.47 29.21
C GLU A 524 -29.70 -9.69 28.51
N LYS A 525 -30.34 -8.63 28.00
CA LYS A 525 -31.64 -8.75 27.31
C LYS A 525 -31.48 -9.02 25.81
N GLU A 526 -30.53 -8.38 25.14
CA GLU A 526 -30.23 -8.63 23.72
C GLU A 526 -29.61 -10.03 23.49
N GLU A 527 -28.66 -10.48 24.33
CA GLU A 527 -28.12 -11.84 24.22
C GLU A 527 -29.19 -12.92 24.40
N ASN A 528 -30.24 -12.66 25.17
CA ASN A 528 -31.32 -13.63 25.42
C ASN A 528 -32.28 -13.76 24.22
N ALA A 529 -32.50 -12.69 23.45
CA ALA A 529 -33.32 -12.73 22.24
C ALA A 529 -32.58 -13.42 21.09
N GLU A 530 -31.31 -13.07 20.85
CA GLU A 530 -30.48 -13.69 19.81
C GLU A 530 -30.23 -15.18 20.07
N LYS A 531 -30.01 -15.58 21.33
CA LYS A 531 -29.88 -17.00 21.70
C LYS A 531 -31.19 -17.77 21.49
N LYS A 532 -32.36 -17.15 21.66
CA LYS A 532 -33.67 -17.77 21.39
C LYS A 532 -33.91 -17.92 19.89
N ILE A 533 -33.64 -16.88 19.10
CA ILE A 533 -33.75 -16.91 17.62
C ILE A 533 -32.86 -18.02 17.05
N ASN A 534 -31.59 -18.08 17.44
CA ASN A 534 -30.67 -19.13 16.98
C ASN A 534 -31.11 -20.55 17.36
N ARG A 535 -31.83 -20.72 18.48
CA ARG A 535 -32.40 -22.03 18.86
C ARG A 535 -33.62 -22.40 18.02
N ILE A 536 -34.46 -21.43 17.66
CA ILE A 536 -35.63 -21.65 16.82
C ILE A 536 -35.20 -21.99 15.39
N LEU A 537 -34.25 -21.24 14.82
CA LEU A 537 -33.70 -21.50 13.49
C LEU A 537 -33.10 -22.91 13.36
N LYS A 538 -32.33 -23.36 14.37
CA LYS A 538 -31.80 -24.74 14.40
C LYS A 538 -32.90 -25.82 14.49
N LYS A 539 -34.03 -25.52 15.12
CA LYS A 539 -35.18 -26.45 15.17
C LYS A 539 -35.91 -26.50 13.83
N ILE A 540 -36.06 -25.36 13.15
CA ILE A 540 -36.65 -25.28 11.80
C ILE A 540 -35.80 -26.09 10.83
N GLU A 541 -34.48 -25.84 10.78
CA GLU A 541 -33.55 -26.54 9.89
C GLU A 541 -33.60 -28.07 10.08
N LYS A 542 -33.67 -28.53 11.34
CA LYS A 542 -33.81 -29.97 11.65
C LYS A 542 -35.14 -30.56 11.16
N LYS A 543 -36.24 -29.81 11.28
CA LYS A 543 -37.57 -30.26 10.85
C LYS A 543 -37.74 -30.23 9.34
N GLU A 544 -37.14 -29.25 8.65
CA GLU A 544 -37.08 -29.21 7.18
C GLU A 544 -36.30 -30.41 6.63
N LEU A 545 -35.20 -30.79 7.28
CA LEU A 545 -34.44 -31.98 6.90
C LEU A 545 -35.28 -33.26 7.06
N MET A 546 -36.03 -33.39 8.15
CA MET A 546 -36.99 -34.49 8.35
C MET A 546 -38.13 -34.48 7.33
N LEU A 547 -38.64 -33.29 6.96
CA LEU A 547 -39.66 -33.13 5.92
C LEU A 547 -39.14 -33.57 4.56
N ASN A 548 -37.89 -33.21 4.22
CA ASN A 548 -37.24 -33.64 2.99
C ASN A 548 -37.05 -35.17 2.94
N GLU A 549 -36.67 -35.79 4.05
CA GLU A 549 -36.58 -37.26 4.13
C GLU A 549 -37.95 -37.94 3.95
N LEU A 550 -39.00 -37.42 4.58
CA LEU A 550 -40.35 -37.98 4.48
C LEU A 550 -40.97 -37.77 3.09
N THR A 551 -40.73 -36.62 2.46
CA THR A 551 -41.18 -36.36 1.09
C THR A 551 -40.44 -37.21 0.06
N LEU A 552 -39.15 -37.50 0.28
CA LEU A 552 -38.40 -38.49 -0.50
C LEU A 552 -38.97 -39.90 -0.33
N LYS A 553 -39.30 -40.31 0.90
CA LYS A 553 -39.99 -41.58 1.18
C LYS A 553 -41.35 -41.65 0.49
N LEU A 554 -42.11 -40.56 0.47
CA LEU A 554 -43.40 -40.47 -0.24
C LEU A 554 -43.25 -40.57 -1.76
N LYS A 555 -42.24 -39.90 -2.35
CA LYS A 555 -41.92 -40.04 -3.79
C LYS A 555 -41.54 -41.46 -4.17
N ASN A 556 -40.77 -42.15 -3.33
CA ASN A 556 -40.40 -43.55 -3.54
C ASN A 556 -41.59 -44.50 -3.37
N PHE A 557 -42.52 -44.20 -2.47
CA PHE A 557 -43.78 -44.94 -2.33
C PHE A 557 -44.69 -44.77 -3.53
N ASN A 558 -44.83 -43.56 -4.08
CA ASN A 558 -45.67 -43.30 -5.26
C ASN A 558 -45.23 -44.04 -6.54
N GLN A 559 -43.99 -44.52 -6.62
CA GLN A 559 -43.51 -45.35 -7.74
C GLN A 559 -43.93 -46.83 -7.64
N LYS A 560 -44.34 -47.29 -6.45
CA LYS A 560 -44.87 -48.64 -6.23
C LYS A 560 -46.37 -48.52 -5.96
N PHE A 561 -47.17 -48.83 -6.98
CA PHE A 561 -48.64 -48.74 -6.98
C PHE A 561 -49.29 -49.42 -5.75
N ASP A 562 -49.57 -48.64 -4.70
CA ASP A 562 -50.62 -48.92 -3.70
C ASP A 562 -50.98 -47.65 -2.91
N LEU A 563 -51.89 -46.86 -3.49
CA LEU A 563 -52.34 -45.55 -2.97
C LEU A 563 -53.28 -45.66 -1.74
N ASN A 564 -53.63 -46.88 -1.29
CA ASN A 564 -54.56 -47.14 -0.19
C ASN A 564 -53.94 -47.87 1.01
N SER A 565 -52.61 -47.88 1.15
CA SER A 565 -51.97 -48.41 2.35
C SER A 565 -52.14 -47.46 3.55
N ASP A 566 -52.44 -48.01 4.74
CA ASP A 566 -52.47 -47.25 6.00
C ASP A 566 -51.13 -46.49 6.23
N ASP A 567 -50.04 -47.07 5.74
CA ASP A 567 -48.71 -46.47 5.75
C ASP A 567 -48.64 -45.17 4.95
N TYR A 568 -49.27 -45.09 3.77
CA TYR A 568 -49.31 -43.87 2.95
C TYR A 568 -50.10 -42.74 3.64
N GLN A 569 -51.25 -43.07 4.23
CA GLN A 569 -52.03 -42.10 5.00
C GLN A 569 -51.29 -41.64 6.26
N SER A 570 -50.56 -42.53 6.94
CA SER A 570 -49.72 -42.19 8.09
C SER A 570 -48.57 -41.25 7.70
N LEU A 571 -47.96 -41.47 6.52
CA LEU A 571 -46.90 -40.63 5.97
C LEU A 571 -47.40 -39.22 5.64
N ILE A 572 -48.56 -39.10 4.98
CA ILE A 572 -49.17 -37.79 4.70
C ILE A 572 -49.51 -37.06 6.01
N LYS A 573 -50.09 -37.76 6.99
CA LYS A 573 -50.35 -37.17 8.31
C LYS A 573 -49.07 -36.67 8.97
N SER A 574 -47.98 -37.45 8.93
CA SER A 574 -46.69 -37.07 9.50
C SER A 574 -46.05 -35.85 8.82
N ILE A 575 -46.19 -35.75 7.49
CA ILE A 575 -45.73 -34.61 6.69
C ILE A 575 -46.53 -33.35 7.07
N ASN A 576 -47.85 -33.44 7.13
CA ASN A 576 -48.71 -32.32 7.52
C ASN A 576 -48.44 -31.87 8.96
N THR A 577 -48.18 -32.79 9.89
CA THR A 577 -47.82 -32.42 11.27
C THR A 577 -46.50 -31.66 11.32
N ILE A 578 -45.48 -32.11 10.58
CA ILE A 578 -44.17 -31.43 10.56
C ILE A 578 -44.28 -30.07 9.87
N GLN A 579 -45.07 -29.94 8.79
CA GLN A 579 -45.34 -28.66 8.15
C GLN A 579 -46.03 -27.67 9.09
N ASN A 580 -47.04 -28.11 9.84
CA ASN A 580 -47.71 -27.26 10.84
C ASN A 580 -46.75 -26.84 11.96
N GLU A 581 -45.87 -27.73 12.38
CA GLU A 581 -44.87 -27.43 13.39
C GLU A 581 -43.78 -26.47 12.91
N ILE A 582 -43.38 -26.53 11.64
CA ILE A 582 -42.48 -25.55 11.02
C ILE A 582 -43.16 -24.19 10.98
N SER A 583 -44.40 -24.11 10.48
CA SER A 583 -45.18 -22.86 10.44
C SER A 583 -45.37 -22.24 11.82
N SER A 584 -45.58 -23.06 12.86
CA SER A 584 -45.64 -22.58 14.25
C SER A 584 -44.30 -21.99 14.72
N LEU A 585 -43.17 -22.61 14.37
CA LEU A 585 -41.84 -22.12 14.75
C LEU A 585 -41.45 -20.86 13.97
N GLU A 586 -41.86 -20.74 12.72
CA GLU A 586 -41.69 -19.53 11.91
C GLU A 586 -42.48 -18.36 12.50
N ASN A 587 -43.74 -18.58 12.89
CA ASN A 587 -44.53 -17.55 13.57
C ASN A 587 -43.91 -17.13 14.91
N GLU A 588 -43.42 -18.09 15.72
CA GLU A 588 -42.71 -17.79 16.97
C GLU A 588 -41.42 -16.98 16.71
N TRP A 589 -40.71 -17.26 15.61
CA TRP A 589 -39.55 -16.50 15.19
C TRP A 589 -39.93 -15.06 14.79
N PHE A 590 -40.95 -14.89 13.94
CA PHE A 590 -41.45 -13.57 13.52
C PHE A 590 -41.90 -12.72 14.72
N GLU A 591 -42.62 -13.28 15.68
CA GLU A 591 -43.05 -12.54 16.87
C GLU A 591 -41.87 -12.06 17.75
N ILE A 592 -40.81 -12.85 17.84
CA ILE A 592 -39.61 -12.50 18.62
C ILE A 592 -38.80 -11.42 17.88
N GLU A 593 -38.73 -11.50 16.55
CA GLU A 593 -38.05 -10.53 15.71
C GLU A 593 -38.80 -9.18 15.70
N GLU A 594 -40.12 -9.18 15.59
CA GLU A 594 -40.96 -7.98 15.65
C GLU A 594 -40.84 -7.27 17.00
N LYS A 595 -40.91 -8.02 18.11
CA LYS A 595 -40.67 -7.48 19.47
C LYS A 595 -39.28 -6.89 19.64
N SER A 596 -38.26 -7.46 18.98
CA SER A 596 -36.90 -6.92 19.01
C SER A 596 -36.79 -5.60 18.23
N LEU A 597 -37.47 -5.49 17.09
CA LEU A 597 -37.48 -4.29 16.24
C LEU A 597 -38.29 -3.15 16.85
N GLU A 598 -39.42 -3.44 17.51
CA GLU A 598 -40.22 -2.44 18.23
C GLU A 598 -39.44 -1.85 19.43
N GLN A 599 -38.68 -2.68 20.15
CA GLN A 599 -37.81 -2.20 21.23
C GLN A 599 -36.72 -1.25 20.71
N ILE A 600 -36.06 -1.58 19.59
CA ILE A 600 -35.05 -0.71 18.98
C ILE A 600 -35.64 0.64 18.54
N LYS A 601 -36.85 0.65 18.00
CA LYS A 601 -37.55 1.88 17.59
C LYS A 601 -37.98 2.75 18.78
N SER A 602 -38.41 2.16 19.88
CA SER A 602 -38.74 2.91 21.10
C SER A 602 -37.53 3.60 21.73
N GLU A 603 -36.34 2.98 21.67
CA GLU A 603 -35.11 3.55 22.23
C GLU A 603 -34.49 4.66 21.38
N HIS A 604 -34.72 4.69 20.07
CA HIS A 604 -34.25 5.77 19.18
C HIS A 604 -35.06 7.07 19.27
N ASN A 605 -36.30 7.02 19.79
CA ASN A 605 -37.15 8.21 19.94
C ASN A 605 -36.96 8.92 21.30
N GLU A 606 -36.21 8.33 22.24
CA GLU A 606 -35.91 8.92 23.56
C GLU A 606 -34.45 9.42 23.72
N THR A 607 -33.62 9.32 22.67
CA THR A 607 -32.26 9.90 22.59
C THR A 607 -32.20 11.03 21.58
#